data_AF-G5LNG0-F1
#
_entry.id   AF-G5LNG0-F1
#
_cell.length_a   1.000
_cell.length_b   1.000
_cell.length_c   1.000
_cell.angle_alpha   90.00
_cell.angle_beta   90.00
_cell.angle_gamma   90.00
#
_symmetry.space_group_name_H-M   'P 1'
#
loop_
_entity.id
_entity.type
_entity.pdbx_description
1 polymer ?
#
loop_
_entity_poly.entity_id
_entity_poly.type
_entity_poly.pdbx_seq_one_letter_code
_entity_poly.pdbx_strand_id
1 'polypeptide(L)' 'TVYPGEVPSRLPGQAFWDSQGFQFEAFRPQVMDVDKPLPHIRLDAALEFLIGDKLR' A
#
# COMPACT_ATOMS: atom_id res chain seq x y z
N THR A 1 -16.57 -5.60 2.98
CA THR A 1 -15.66 -4.84 3.87
C THR A 1 -14.81 -5.86 4.61
N VAL A 2 -13.52 -5.59 4.80
CA VAL A 2 -12.58 -6.52 5.45
C VAL A 2 -11.86 -5.80 6.59
N TYR A 3 -11.57 -6.52 7.67
CA TYR A 3 -10.67 -6.05 8.72
C TYR A 3 -9.26 -6.54 8.39
N PRO A 4 -8.29 -5.64 8.12
CA PRO A 4 -6.96 -6.04 7.63
C PRO A 4 -6.03 -6.59 8.73
N GLY A 5 -6.48 -6.67 9.98
CA GLY A 5 -5.61 -6.90 11.12
C GLY A 5 -4.80 -5.66 11.52
N GLU A 6 -3.84 -5.85 12.41
CA GLU A 6 -2.93 -4.80 12.86
C GLU A 6 -1.62 -4.82 12.07
N VAL A 7 -1.15 -3.63 11.68
CA VAL A 7 0.18 -3.45 11.07
C VAL A 7 1.13 -2.91 12.14
N PRO A 8 2.14 -3.68 12.58
CA PRO A 8 3.07 -3.23 13.60
C PRO A 8 3.97 -2.12 13.04
N SER A 9 4.23 -1.11 13.86
CA SER A 9 5.09 0.03 13.51
C SER A 9 6.59 -0.27 13.60
N ARG A 10 6.95 -1.47 14.08
CA ARG A 10 8.32 -1.95 14.28
C ARG A 10 8.42 -3.43 13.91
N LEU A 11 9.65 -3.92 13.79
CA LEU A 11 9.93 -5.33 13.56
C LEU A 11 9.30 -6.20 14.67
N PRO A 12 8.45 -7.18 14.32
CA PRO A 12 7.90 -8.11 15.29
C PRO A 12 8.98 -9.00 15.91
N GLY A 13 8.80 -9.34 17.19
CA GLY A 13 9.60 -10.37 17.85
C GLY A 13 9.24 -11.77 17.41
N GLN A 14 10.02 -12.77 17.81
CA GLN A 14 9.87 -14.15 17.33
C GLN A 14 8.50 -14.77 17.65
N ALA A 15 7.97 -14.54 18.86
CA ALA A 15 6.67 -15.07 19.30
C ALA A 15 5.49 -14.66 18.40
N PHE A 16 5.58 -13.53 17.70
CA PHE A 16 4.56 -13.09 16.75
C PHE A 16 4.39 -14.09 15.60
N TRP A 17 5.49 -14.63 15.10
CA TRP A 17 5.50 -15.57 13.98
C TRP A 17 5.04 -16.97 14.37
N ASP A 18 5.29 -17.37 15.61
CA ASP A 18 4.86 -18.68 16.12
C ASP A 18 3.36 -18.76 16.38
N SER A 19 2.71 -17.63 16.69
CA SER A 19 1.33 -17.59 17.20
C SER A 19 0.31 -17.01 16.21
N GLN A 20 0.67 -16.01 15.42
CA GLN A 20 -0.29 -15.23 14.64
C GLN A 20 0.15 -15.02 13.19
N GLY A 21 1.35 -14.49 12.98
CA GLY A 21 1.80 -14.05 11.65
C GLY A 21 0.92 -12.95 11.04
N PHE A 22 1.10 -12.68 9.75
CA PHE A 22 0.30 -11.71 9.01
C PHE A 22 -0.65 -12.38 8.03
N GLN A 23 -1.86 -11.85 7.92
CA GLN A 23 -2.81 -12.22 6.87
C GLN A 23 -3.40 -10.97 6.22
N PHE A 24 -2.66 -10.42 5.26
CA PHE A 24 -3.13 -9.31 4.44
C PHE A 24 -3.74 -9.84 3.15
N GLU A 25 -5.06 -9.74 3.01
CA GLU A 25 -5.76 -10.17 1.81
C GLU A 25 -5.43 -9.26 0.62
N ALA A 26 -5.10 -9.88 -0.51
CA ALA A 26 -4.95 -9.16 -1.76
C ALA A 26 -6.33 -8.87 -2.36
N PHE A 27 -6.54 -7.62 -2.77
CA PHE A 27 -7.76 -7.23 -3.48
C PHE A 27 -7.60 -7.50 -4.98
N ARG A 28 -8.72 -7.89 -5.62
CA ARG A 28 -8.77 -7.93 -7.08
C ARG A 28 -8.67 -6.50 -7.64
N PRO A 29 -8.09 -6.31 -8.84
CA PRO A 29 -8.14 -5.03 -9.52
C PRO A 29 -9.58 -4.52 -9.65
N GLN A 30 -9.76 -3.21 -9.55
CA GLN A 30 -11.06 -2.60 -9.86
C GLN A 30 -11.33 -2.70 -11.36
N VAL A 31 -12.57 -3.01 -11.73
CA VAL A 31 -13.01 -2.91 -13.13
C VAL A 31 -13.07 -1.42 -13.48
N MET A 32 -12.33 -1.02 -14.50
CA MET A 32 -12.28 0.36 -14.94
C MET A 32 -12.37 0.49 -16.45
N ASP A 33 -12.78 1.68 -16.88
CA ASP A 33 -12.70 2.13 -18.26
C ASP A 33 -11.24 2.39 -18.66
N VAL A 34 -10.89 2.07 -19.91
CA VAL A 34 -9.52 2.09 -20.41
C VAL A 34 -8.96 3.52 -20.48
N ASP A 35 -9.84 4.49 -20.77
CA ASP A 35 -9.44 5.90 -20.95
C ASP A 35 -9.56 6.73 -19.66
N LYS A 36 -9.70 6.08 -18.51
CA LYS A 36 -9.76 6.76 -17.21
C LYS A 36 -8.48 6.56 -16.39
N PRO A 37 -7.97 7.62 -15.75
CA PRO A 37 -6.80 7.51 -14.91
C PRO A 37 -7.04 6.58 -13.72
N LEU A 38 -6.03 5.79 -13.38
CA LEU A 38 -6.06 4.89 -12.22
C LEU A 38 -6.06 5.68 -10.91
N PRO A 39 -6.98 5.38 -9.97
CA PRO A 39 -6.86 5.87 -8.62
C PRO A 39 -5.57 5.32 -8.02
N HIS A 40 -4.85 6.17 -7.31
CA HIS A 40 -3.56 5.82 -6.73
C HIS A 40 -3.43 6.44 -5.34
N ILE A 41 -2.52 5.88 -4.55
CA ILE A 41 -2.21 6.37 -3.21
C ILE A 41 -0.81 6.98 -3.25
N ARG A 42 -0.72 8.30 -3.03
CA ARG A 42 0.53 9.05 -2.84
C ARG A 42 1.53 9.00 -4.00
N LEU A 43 1.07 8.74 -5.22
CA LEU A 43 1.94 8.78 -6.42
C LEU A 43 2.42 10.21 -6.71
N ASP A 44 1.58 11.21 -6.43
CA ASP A 44 1.92 12.63 -6.44
C ASP A 44 3.14 12.95 -5.56
N ALA A 45 3.14 12.49 -4.30
CA ALA A 45 4.26 12.69 -3.38
C ALA A 45 5.53 11.97 -3.84
N ALA A 46 5.39 10.79 -4.44
CA ALA A 46 6.52 10.07 -5.02
C ALA A 46 7.10 10.83 -6.22
N LEU A 47 6.26 11.37 -7.10
CA LEU A 47 6.69 12.16 -8.26
C LEU A 47 7.37 13.46 -7.83
N GLU A 48 6.83 14.17 -6.84
CA GLU A 48 7.46 15.37 -6.28
C GLU A 48 8.86 15.06 -5.74
N PHE A 49 9.01 13.98 -4.98
CA PHE A 49 10.30 13.56 -4.43
C PHE A 49 11.31 13.18 -5.52
N LEU A 50 10.87 12.46 -6.56
CA LEU A 50 11.76 11.91 -7.58
C LEU A 50 12.18 12.91 -8.65
N ILE A 51 11.25 13.77 -9.08
CA ILE A 51 11.44 14.65 -10.25
C ILE A 51 10.94 16.08 -10.05
N GLY A 52 10.36 16.42 -8.90
CA GLY A 52 9.80 17.75 -8.66
C GLY A 52 10.85 18.86 -8.75
N ASP A 53 12.11 18.57 -8.40
CA ASP A 53 13.22 19.53 -8.52
C ASP A 53 13.64 19.79 -9.98
N LYS A 54 13.29 18.91 -10.92
CA LYS A 54 13.60 19.02 -12.35
C LYS A 54 12.51 19.67 -13.19
N LEU A 55 11.32 19.86 -12.62
CA LEU A 55 10.14 20.40 -13.28
C LEU A 55 9.80 21.84 -12.87
N ARG A 56 10.76 22.53 -12.25
CA ARG A 56 10.68 23.97 -11.92
C ARG A 56 11.13 24.85 -13.08
#